data_AF-A0A7C4ZGU8-F1
#
_entry.id   AF-A0A7C4ZGU8-F1
#
_cell.length_a   1.000
_cell.length_b   1.000
_cell.length_c   1.000
_cell.angle_alpha   90.00
_cell.angle_beta   90.00
_cell.angle_gamma   90.00
#
_symmetry.space_group_name_H-M   'P 1'
#
loop_
_entity.id
_entity.type
_entity.pdbx_description
1 polymer ?
#
loop_
_entity_poly.entity_id
_entity_poly.type
_entity_poly.pdbx_seq_one_letter_code
_entity_poly.pdbx_strand_id
1 'polypeptide(L)'
;MAIFGNLNHMSFSDLLPLLAAQDGALEVFNLEQHPRVTLYFQRGLLQCLHIGSRPADPLQARSTVSRLVNAGRGSFEFVPGAFPRRCAQPLGWPLDRLLLATMTVQDEIGELERQLPHPETIFALVRRADPEDGRLTDFWKRSRDLLERGASAKELAAKLGMPLEHAQYYLLKLRQLGLLQPVRSRARRSGSPAATASRLLGALRRHFFGGERAWNQ
;
A
#
# COMPACT_ATOMS: atom_id res chain seq x y z
N MET A 1 7.86 21.73 28.56
CA MET A 1 7.09 22.79 27.88
C MET A 1 6.15 22.12 26.91
N ALA A 2 4.84 22.40 26.96
CA ALA A 2 3.91 21.88 25.96
C ALA A 2 4.08 22.70 24.67
N ILE A 3 4.29 22.02 23.54
CA ILE A 3 4.42 22.66 22.23
C ILE A 3 3.12 22.39 21.48
N PHE A 4 2.40 23.42 21.08
CA PHE A 4 1.16 23.26 20.31
C PHE A 4 1.16 24.20 19.12
N GLY A 5 0.44 23.86 18.07
CA GLY A 5 0.42 24.66 16.86
C GLY A 5 -0.36 24.04 15.72
N ASN A 6 -0.07 24.50 14.51
CA ASN A 6 -0.70 24.04 13.29
C ASN A 6 0.36 23.77 12.21
N LEU A 7 0.17 22.69 11.47
CA LEU A 7 1.05 22.22 10.40
C LEU A 7 1.14 23.20 9.22
N ASN A 8 0.18 24.13 9.10
CA ASN A 8 0.25 25.21 8.11
C ASN A 8 1.26 26.31 8.46
N HIS A 9 1.68 26.40 9.73
CA HIS A 9 2.67 27.40 10.19
C HIS A 9 4.04 26.76 10.45
N MET A 10 4.08 25.50 10.88
CA MET A 10 5.30 24.73 11.11
C MET A 10 5.07 23.31 10.65
N SER A 11 5.76 22.89 9.59
CA SER A 11 5.54 21.57 8.99
C SER A 11 5.96 20.46 9.94
N PHE A 12 5.47 19.24 9.70
CA PHE A 12 5.91 18.08 10.48
C PHE A 12 7.43 17.85 10.38
N SER A 13 8.02 18.12 9.21
CA SER A 13 9.47 18.05 9.00
C SER A 13 10.24 19.05 9.88
N ASP A 14 9.70 20.26 10.07
CA ASP A 14 10.31 21.28 10.93
C ASP A 14 10.18 20.96 12.42
N LEU A 15 9.15 20.18 12.80
CA LEU A 15 8.96 19.71 14.18
C LEU A 15 9.95 18.62 14.58
N LEU A 16 10.34 17.74 13.67
CA LEU A 16 11.16 16.57 14.00
C LEU A 16 12.49 16.90 14.70
N PRO A 17 13.28 17.91 14.26
CA PRO A 17 14.50 18.31 14.98
C PRO A 17 14.24 18.74 16.42
N LEU A 18 13.13 19.43 16.69
CA LEU A 18 12.74 19.85 18.04
C LEU A 18 12.36 18.65 18.91
N LEU A 19 11.64 17.70 18.31
CA LEU A 19 11.19 16.48 18.97
C LEU A 19 12.33 15.48 19.22
N ALA A 20 13.39 15.51 18.41
CA ALA A 20 14.55 14.62 18.59
C ALA A 20 15.27 14.83 19.93
N ALA A 21 15.16 16.03 20.51
CA ALA A 21 15.73 16.36 21.82
C ALA A 21 14.75 16.13 22.99
N GLN A 22 13.52 15.67 22.73
CA GLN A 22 12.47 15.56 23.73
C GLN A 22 11.93 14.13 23.82
N ASP A 23 11.58 13.71 25.04
CA ASP A 23 10.83 12.48 25.28
C ASP A 23 9.34 12.83 25.49
N GLY A 24 8.43 12.13 24.83
CA GLY A 24 7.00 12.39 24.96
C GLY A 24 6.16 11.94 23.77
N ALA A 25 4.95 12.48 23.67
CA ALA A 25 4.01 12.18 22.60
C ALA A 25 3.68 13.42 21.78
N LEU A 26 3.77 13.34 20.45
CA LEU A 26 3.15 14.31 19.56
C LEU A 26 1.80 13.77 19.12
N GLU A 27 0.76 14.53 19.38
CA GLU A 27 -0.60 14.25 18.95
C GLU A 27 -0.93 15.17 17.80
N VAL A 28 -1.35 14.58 16.67
CA VAL A 28 -1.75 15.31 15.48
C VAL A 28 -3.21 15.00 15.19
N PHE A 29 -4.02 16.04 15.05
CA PHE A 29 -5.46 15.94 14.83
C PHE A 29 -5.92 16.98 13.80
N ASN A 30 -7.19 16.95 13.42
CA ASN A 30 -7.73 17.76 12.32
C ASN A 30 -6.99 17.56 10.98
N LEU A 31 -6.49 16.35 10.74
CA LEU A 31 -5.97 15.94 9.43
C LEU A 31 -7.16 15.63 8.52
N GLU A 32 -7.22 16.23 7.33
CA GLU A 32 -8.34 16.05 6.41
C GLU A 32 -8.59 14.55 6.14
N GLN A 33 -9.80 14.09 6.42
CA GLN A 33 -10.26 12.70 6.21
C GLN A 33 -9.42 11.61 6.92
N HIS A 34 -8.66 11.97 7.95
CA HIS A 34 -7.79 11.04 8.66
C HIS A 34 -8.01 11.07 10.17
N PRO A 35 -7.93 9.89 10.84
CA PRO A 35 -8.01 9.83 12.29
C PRO A 35 -6.81 10.54 12.92
N ARG A 36 -6.97 10.92 14.19
CA ARG A 36 -5.87 11.42 15.02
C ARG A 36 -4.69 10.45 14.99
N VAL A 37 -3.49 10.99 14.93
CA VAL A 37 -2.24 10.23 15.00
C VAL A 37 -1.51 10.62 16.26
N THR A 38 -0.98 9.64 16.99
CA THR A 38 -0.09 9.90 18.13
C THR A 38 1.24 9.22 17.88
N LEU A 39 2.32 9.99 17.91
CA LEU A 39 3.69 9.52 17.76
C LEU A 39 4.40 9.61 19.10
N TYR A 40 5.03 8.52 19.53
CA TYR A 40 5.75 8.46 20.79
C TYR A 40 7.25 8.44 20.56
N PHE A 41 7.95 9.39 21.17
CA PHE A 41 9.38 9.60 21.01
C PHE A 41 10.11 9.31 22.30
N GLN A 42 11.29 8.71 22.17
CA GLN A 42 12.21 8.54 23.28
C GLN A 42 13.65 8.50 22.76
N ARG A 43 14.53 9.35 23.32
CA ARG A 43 15.97 9.43 23.01
C ARG A 43 16.25 9.60 21.51
N GLY A 44 15.51 10.49 20.85
CA GLY A 44 15.65 10.75 19.41
C GLY A 44 15.13 9.63 18.49
N LEU A 45 14.39 8.66 19.04
CA LEU A 45 13.79 7.56 18.29
C LEU A 45 12.26 7.67 18.31
N LEU A 46 11.62 7.38 17.17
CA LEU A 46 10.21 7.05 17.11
C LEU A 46 10.02 5.62 17.64
N GLN A 47 9.39 5.48 18.81
CA GLN A 47 9.23 4.21 19.49
C GLN A 47 8.00 3.44 19.01
N CYS A 48 6.86 4.12 18.92
CA CYS A 48 5.66 3.57 18.32
C CYS A 48 4.72 4.68 17.84
N LEU A 49 3.76 4.30 16.99
CA LEU A 49 2.79 5.20 16.40
C LEU A 49 1.40 4.60 16.56
N HIS A 50 0.44 5.43 16.95
CA HIS A 50 -0.97 5.07 17.04
C HIS A 50 -1.79 5.85 16.01
N ILE A 51 -2.74 5.16 15.37
CA ILE A 51 -3.73 5.73 14.45
C ILE A 51 -5.10 5.55 15.12
N GLY A 52 -5.70 6.65 15.55
CA GLY A 52 -6.80 6.65 16.51
C GLY A 52 -6.37 5.98 17.81
N SER A 53 -7.06 4.91 18.19
CA SER A 53 -6.76 4.13 19.40
C SER A 53 -5.92 2.87 19.14
N ARG A 54 -5.51 2.62 17.89
CA ARG A 54 -4.84 1.36 17.52
C ARG A 54 -3.34 1.58 17.25
N PRO A 55 -2.47 0.66 17.70
CA PRO A 55 -1.06 0.69 17.32
C PRO A 55 -0.91 0.40 15.83
N ALA A 56 -0.11 1.21 15.14
CA ALA A 56 0.22 1.03 13.74
C ALA A 56 1.36 0.01 13.59
N ASP A 57 1.23 -0.89 12.62
CA ASP A 57 2.35 -1.73 12.20
C ASP A 57 3.43 -0.90 11.46
N PRO A 58 4.64 -1.44 11.25
CA PRO A 58 5.71 -0.72 10.54
C PRO A 58 5.33 -0.14 9.18
N LEU A 59 4.51 -0.85 8.38
CA LEU A 59 4.11 -0.34 7.06
C LEU A 59 3.15 0.84 7.20
N GLN A 60 2.16 0.72 8.09
CA GLN A 60 1.22 1.79 8.41
C GLN A 60 1.91 3.01 9.02
N ALA A 61 2.90 2.80 9.89
CA ALA A 61 3.66 3.86 10.51
C ALA A 61 4.48 4.65 9.47
N ARG A 62 5.23 3.98 8.57
CA ARG A 62 5.95 4.68 7.47
C ARG A 62 5.00 5.49 6.61
N SER A 63 3.88 4.87 6.22
CA SER A 63 2.86 5.52 5.42
C SER A 63 2.24 6.75 6.12
N THR A 64 2.03 6.67 7.43
CA THR A 64 1.47 7.77 8.21
C THR A 64 2.47 8.90 8.35
N VAL A 65 3.75 8.59 8.58
CA VAL A 65 4.82 9.59 8.63
C VAL A 65 4.95 10.33 7.30
N SER A 66 4.97 9.61 6.16
CA SER A 66 4.96 10.23 4.83
C SER A 66 3.79 11.20 4.66
N ARG A 67 2.60 10.78 5.09
CA ARG A 67 1.41 11.64 5.04
C ARG A 67 1.54 12.89 5.90
N LEU A 68 2.11 12.78 7.10
CA LEU A 68 2.33 13.91 7.99
C LEU A 68 3.35 14.89 7.42
N VAL A 69 4.42 14.39 6.78
CA VAL A 69 5.41 15.22 6.07
C VAL A 69 4.73 16.04 4.96
N ASN A 70 3.79 15.45 4.25
CA ASN A 70 3.02 16.11 3.19
C ASN A 70 1.79 16.88 3.68
N ALA A 71 1.48 16.81 4.99
CA ALA A 71 0.28 17.45 5.52
C ALA A 71 0.52 18.96 5.63
N GLY A 72 -0.08 19.73 4.71
CA GLY A 72 -0.06 21.20 4.77
C GLY A 72 -1.03 21.80 5.79
N ARG A 73 -1.82 20.98 6.48
CA ARG A 73 -2.84 21.38 7.47
C ARG A 73 -2.97 20.33 8.56
N GLY A 74 -3.33 20.78 9.75
CA GLY A 74 -3.59 19.92 10.90
C GLY A 74 -3.13 20.60 12.18
N SER A 75 -3.75 20.28 13.29
CA SER A 75 -3.34 20.79 14.60
C SER A 75 -2.45 19.77 15.28
N PHE A 76 -1.49 20.24 16.06
CA PHE A 76 -0.63 19.35 16.84
C PHE A 76 -0.47 19.84 18.28
N GLU A 77 -0.24 18.89 19.18
CA GLU A 77 0.09 19.11 20.58
C GLU A 77 1.16 18.11 21.01
N PHE A 78 2.22 18.59 21.62
CA PHE A 78 3.27 17.78 22.22
C PHE A 78 3.07 17.72 23.73
N VAL A 79 2.98 16.50 24.25
CA VAL A 79 2.83 16.19 25.66
C VAL A 79 4.15 15.60 26.18
N PRO A 80 4.99 16.38 26.88
CA PRO A 80 6.28 15.91 27.39
C PRO A 80 6.11 14.75 28.36
N GLY A 81 6.98 13.74 28.26
CA GLY A 81 6.98 12.56 29.12
C GLY A 81 5.79 11.60 28.90
N ALA A 82 4.84 11.94 28.04
CA ALA A 82 3.74 11.03 27.70
C ALA A 82 4.27 9.84 26.89
N PHE A 83 4.05 8.63 27.41
CA PHE A 83 4.50 7.40 26.77
C PHE A 83 3.51 6.27 27.10
N PRO A 84 3.19 5.37 26.16
CA PRO A 84 2.31 4.26 26.44
C PRO A 84 3.01 3.27 27.38
N ARG A 85 2.23 2.59 28.23
CA ARG A 85 2.79 1.55 29.13
C ARG A 85 3.55 0.45 28.37
N ARG A 86 3.13 0.14 27.14
CA ARG A 86 3.79 -0.79 26.24
C ARG A 86 3.55 -0.38 24.79
N CYS A 87 4.61 -0.32 23.98
CA CYS A 87 4.49 -0.25 22.53
C CYS A 87 4.22 -1.66 22.00
N ALA A 88 2.98 -1.94 21.56
CA ALA A 88 2.62 -3.24 20.98
C ALA A 88 3.31 -3.51 19.63
N GLN A 89 3.61 -2.45 18.88
CA GLN A 89 4.35 -2.46 17.61
C GLN A 89 5.56 -1.52 17.74
N PRO A 90 6.67 -1.99 18.34
CA PRO A 90 7.87 -1.18 18.48
C PRO A 90 8.52 -0.93 17.11
N LEU A 91 8.89 0.33 16.85
CA LEU A 91 9.50 0.79 15.61
C LEU A 91 11.01 1.02 15.81
N GLY A 92 11.39 1.79 16.83
CA GLY A 92 12.79 2.09 17.16
C GLY A 92 13.52 2.87 16.08
N TRP A 93 12.82 3.74 15.34
CA TRP A 93 13.40 4.43 14.18
C TRP A 93 14.07 5.74 14.57
N PRO A 94 15.34 5.97 14.20
CA PRO A 94 15.98 7.27 14.34
C PRO A 94 15.24 8.34 13.52
N LEU A 95 14.90 9.47 14.15
CA LEU A 95 14.08 10.51 13.51
C LEU A 95 14.77 11.18 12.32
N ASP A 96 16.07 11.40 12.42
CA ASP A 96 16.93 11.91 11.35
C ASP A 96 16.87 11.02 10.11
N ARG A 97 16.99 9.71 10.28
CA ARG A 97 16.92 8.73 9.19
C ARG A 97 15.51 8.58 8.65
N LEU A 98 14.50 8.67 9.51
CA LEU A 98 13.09 8.58 9.13
C LEU A 98 12.70 9.72 8.19
N LEU A 99 13.10 10.95 8.49
CA LEU A 99 12.83 12.11 7.65
C LEU A 99 13.50 11.95 6.28
N LEU A 100 14.80 11.67 6.27
CA LEU A 100 15.56 11.48 5.04
C LEU A 100 14.94 10.38 4.15
N ALA A 101 14.65 9.21 4.73
CA ALA A 101 14.06 8.11 3.99
C ALA A 101 12.66 8.45 3.43
N THR A 102 11.88 9.23 4.18
CA THR A 102 10.55 9.67 3.75
C THR A 102 10.65 10.62 2.57
N MET A 103 11.53 11.63 2.64
CA MET A 103 11.76 12.58 1.56
C MET A 103 12.26 11.88 0.30
N THR A 104 13.24 10.97 0.42
CA THR A 104 13.74 10.19 -0.73
C THR A 104 12.62 9.42 -1.43
N VAL A 105 11.72 8.77 -0.68
CA VAL A 105 10.59 8.06 -1.30
C VAL A 105 9.62 9.03 -1.97
N GLN A 106 9.37 10.22 -1.41
CA GLN A 106 8.51 11.21 -2.05
C GLN A 106 9.11 11.73 -3.35
N ASP A 107 10.40 12.07 -3.35
CA ASP A 107 11.10 12.56 -4.53
C ASP A 107 11.07 11.49 -5.63
N GLU A 108 11.37 10.22 -5.30
CA GLU A 108 11.27 9.11 -6.24
C GLU A 108 9.84 8.93 -6.79
N ILE A 109 8.79 9.10 -5.96
CA ILE A 109 7.40 9.03 -6.43
C ILE A 109 7.11 10.16 -7.41
N GLY A 110 7.55 11.39 -7.11
CA GLY A 110 7.40 12.54 -8.00
C GLY A 110 8.10 12.36 -9.34
N GLU A 111 9.33 11.86 -9.33
CA GLU A 111 10.10 11.55 -10.55
C GLU A 111 9.44 10.44 -11.39
N LEU A 112 8.84 9.45 -10.72
CA LEU A 112 8.26 8.28 -11.37
C LEU A 112 6.75 8.41 -11.63
N GLU A 113 6.12 9.55 -11.35
CA GLU A 113 4.66 9.73 -11.39
C GLU A 113 4.05 9.22 -12.70
N ARG A 114 4.66 9.56 -13.84
CA ARG A 114 4.20 9.14 -15.18
C ARG A 114 4.41 7.65 -15.49
N GLN A 115 5.28 6.99 -14.72
CA GLN A 115 5.61 5.58 -14.85
C GLN A 115 4.83 4.70 -13.86
N LEU A 116 4.15 5.32 -12.88
CA LEU A 116 3.34 4.58 -11.91
C LEU A 116 2.27 3.77 -12.64
N PRO A 117 2.06 2.50 -12.28
CA PRO A 117 1.07 1.66 -12.92
C PRO A 117 -0.34 2.20 -12.64
N HIS A 118 -1.26 2.07 -13.60
CA HIS A 118 -2.65 2.48 -13.41
C HIS A 118 -3.25 1.80 -12.16
N PRO A 119 -4.03 2.49 -11.31
CA PRO A 119 -4.51 1.98 -10.02
C PRO A 119 -5.21 0.62 -10.06
N GLU A 120 -5.91 0.34 -11.16
CA GLU A 120 -6.67 -0.89 -11.42
C GLU A 120 -5.86 -2.00 -12.11
N THR A 121 -4.58 -1.77 -12.44
CA THR A 121 -3.73 -2.81 -13.04
C THR A 121 -3.52 -3.94 -12.04
N ILE A 122 -3.93 -5.15 -12.41
CA ILE A 122 -3.75 -6.33 -11.57
C ILE A 122 -2.32 -6.87 -11.78
N PHE A 123 -1.60 -7.05 -10.68
CA PHE A 123 -0.29 -7.68 -10.65
C PHE A 123 -0.37 -9.05 -9.99
N ALA A 124 0.35 -10.02 -10.56
CA ALA A 124 0.52 -11.34 -9.96
C ALA A 124 2.00 -11.68 -9.80
N LEU A 125 2.28 -12.53 -8.82
CA LEU A 125 3.62 -13.02 -8.54
C LEU A 125 4.15 -13.91 -9.66
N VAL A 126 5.37 -13.61 -10.08
CA VAL A 126 6.17 -14.44 -10.99
C VAL A 126 7.12 -15.32 -10.19
N ARG A 127 7.76 -14.73 -9.17
CA ARG A 127 8.74 -15.40 -8.33
C ARG A 127 8.49 -15.10 -6.87
N ARG A 128 8.53 -16.14 -6.04
CA ARG A 128 8.51 -16.05 -4.57
C ARG A 128 9.94 -15.90 -4.06
N ALA A 129 10.51 -14.71 -4.22
CA ALA A 129 11.80 -14.36 -3.65
C ALA A 129 11.64 -13.05 -2.87
N ASP A 130 12.28 -12.96 -1.71
CA ASP A 130 12.24 -11.73 -0.93
C ASP A 130 13.05 -10.64 -1.65
N PRO A 131 12.54 -9.40 -1.69
CA PRO A 131 13.27 -8.29 -2.31
C PRO A 131 14.55 -8.00 -1.54
N GLU A 132 15.64 -7.74 -2.26
CA GLU A 132 16.93 -7.35 -1.67
C GLU A 132 16.86 -5.94 -1.06
N ASP A 133 16.01 -5.06 -1.60
CA ASP A 133 15.79 -3.73 -1.06
C ASP A 133 14.95 -3.81 0.23
N GLY A 134 15.61 -3.51 1.35
CA GLY A 134 15.01 -3.46 2.68
C GLY A 134 13.80 -2.53 2.80
N ARG A 135 13.66 -1.51 1.94
CA ARG A 135 12.50 -0.60 1.91
C ARG A 135 11.23 -1.31 1.45
N LEU A 136 11.36 -2.38 0.66
CA LEU A 136 10.25 -3.16 0.13
C LEU A 136 9.81 -4.29 1.06
N THR A 137 10.63 -4.67 2.03
CA THR A 137 10.43 -5.86 2.88
C THR A 137 9.09 -5.84 3.62
N ASP A 138 8.74 -4.72 4.26
CA ASP A 138 7.49 -4.63 5.04
C ASP A 138 6.27 -4.71 4.12
N PHE A 139 6.32 -4.00 2.98
CA PHE A 139 5.26 -4.07 1.97
C PHE A 139 5.14 -5.48 1.40
N TRP A 140 6.25 -6.12 1.04
CA TRP A 140 6.29 -7.47 0.50
C TRP A 140 5.67 -8.49 1.46
N LYS A 141 6.10 -8.49 2.73
CA LYS A 141 5.57 -9.40 3.76
C LYS A 141 4.05 -9.29 3.91
N ARG A 142 3.49 -8.07 3.84
CA ARG A 142 2.04 -7.86 4.02
C ARG A 142 1.22 -8.06 2.74
N SER A 143 1.82 -7.82 1.57
CA SER A 143 1.12 -7.87 0.28
C SER A 143 1.23 -9.21 -0.45
N ARG A 144 2.23 -10.05 -0.11
CA ARG A 144 2.54 -11.29 -0.84
C ARG A 144 1.31 -12.18 -1.06
N ASP A 145 0.56 -12.52 -0.01
CA ASP A 145 -0.62 -13.39 -0.12
C ASP A 145 -1.75 -12.79 -0.97
N LEU A 146 -1.81 -11.47 -1.09
CA LEU A 146 -2.74 -10.79 -1.99
C LEU A 146 -2.23 -10.85 -3.43
N LEU A 147 -0.94 -10.62 -3.63
CA LEU A 147 -0.27 -10.70 -4.93
C LEU A 147 -0.21 -12.13 -5.49
N GLU A 148 -0.26 -13.16 -4.64
CA GLU A 148 -0.38 -14.56 -5.08
C GLU A 148 -1.73 -14.83 -5.76
N ARG A 149 -2.78 -14.10 -5.36
CA ARG A 149 -4.13 -14.18 -5.95
C ARG A 149 -4.35 -13.19 -7.09
N GLY A 150 -3.39 -12.30 -7.32
CA GLY A 150 -3.55 -11.14 -8.18
C GLY A 150 -4.21 -10.00 -7.43
N ALA A 151 -3.54 -8.85 -7.34
CA ALA A 151 -4.08 -7.66 -6.67
C ALA A 151 -3.70 -6.39 -7.43
N SER A 152 -4.56 -5.38 -7.37
CA SER A 152 -4.28 -4.04 -7.91
C SER A 152 -3.70 -3.11 -6.86
N ALA A 153 -3.12 -1.99 -7.28
CA ALA A 153 -2.62 -0.97 -6.36
C ALA A 153 -3.73 -0.43 -5.46
N LYS A 154 -4.92 -0.20 -6.03
CA LYS A 154 -6.11 0.25 -5.29
C LYS A 154 -6.56 -0.75 -4.23
N GLU A 155 -6.57 -2.04 -4.56
CA GLU A 155 -6.92 -3.08 -3.60
C GLU A 155 -5.90 -3.18 -2.46
N LEU A 156 -4.60 -3.13 -2.79
CA LEU A 156 -3.52 -3.18 -1.80
C LEU A 156 -3.56 -1.95 -0.89
N ALA A 157 -3.73 -0.75 -1.45
CA ALA A 157 -3.85 0.49 -0.69
C ALA A 157 -4.98 0.39 0.36
N ALA A 158 -6.17 -0.06 -0.07
CA ALA A 158 -7.31 -0.22 0.81
C ALA A 158 -7.09 -1.30 1.88
N LYS A 159 -6.59 -2.48 1.52
CA LYS A 159 -6.40 -3.60 2.45
C LYS A 159 -5.26 -3.38 3.44
N LEU A 160 -4.18 -2.72 3.01
CA LEU A 160 -3.00 -2.47 3.84
C LEU A 160 -3.10 -1.17 4.64
N GLY A 161 -4.03 -0.28 4.27
CA GLY A 161 -4.26 1.00 4.94
C GLY A 161 -3.19 2.03 4.62
N MET A 162 -2.81 2.15 3.35
CA MET A 162 -1.73 3.04 2.86
C MET A 162 -2.19 3.87 1.65
N PRO A 163 -1.53 5.02 1.35
CA PRO A 163 -1.80 5.82 0.17
C PRO A 163 -1.65 5.03 -1.12
N LEU A 164 -2.46 5.42 -2.10
CA LEU A 164 -2.50 4.78 -3.41
C LEU A 164 -1.16 4.90 -4.14
N GLU A 165 -0.54 6.08 -4.11
CA GLU A 165 0.73 6.31 -4.83
C GLU A 165 1.84 5.43 -4.27
N HIS A 166 1.83 5.17 -2.96
CA HIS A 166 2.80 4.28 -2.32
C HIS A 166 2.59 2.83 -2.77
N ALA A 167 1.34 2.36 -2.86
CA ALA A 167 1.06 1.02 -3.38
C ALA A 167 1.48 0.89 -4.86
N GLN A 168 1.21 1.92 -5.68
CA GLN A 168 1.66 1.97 -7.08
C GLN A 168 3.20 1.95 -7.18
N TYR A 169 3.88 2.75 -6.35
CA TYR A 169 5.33 2.81 -6.28
C TYR A 169 5.95 1.46 -5.91
N TYR A 170 5.48 0.82 -4.85
CA TYR A 170 6.01 -0.48 -4.45
C TYR A 170 5.76 -1.56 -5.51
N LEU A 171 4.59 -1.55 -6.16
CA LEU A 171 4.33 -2.45 -7.28
C LEU A 171 5.28 -2.21 -8.46
N LEU A 172 5.57 -0.95 -8.78
CA LEU A 172 6.53 -0.59 -9.81
C LEU A 172 7.93 -1.13 -9.47
N LYS A 173 8.42 -0.91 -8.24
CA LYS A 173 9.73 -1.40 -7.80
C LYS A 173 9.82 -2.92 -7.81
N LEU A 174 8.81 -3.62 -7.28
CA LEU A 174 8.76 -5.09 -7.31
C LEU A 174 8.68 -5.65 -8.73
N ARG A 175 8.00 -4.95 -9.65
CA ARG A 175 8.00 -5.29 -11.08
C ARG A 175 9.38 -5.09 -11.71
N GLN A 176 10.07 -4.00 -11.40
CA GLN A 176 11.43 -3.74 -11.90
C GLN A 176 12.43 -4.81 -11.41
N LEU A 177 12.21 -5.36 -10.21
CA LEU A 177 12.96 -6.52 -9.67
C LEU A 177 12.54 -7.87 -10.26
N GLY A 178 11.59 -7.89 -11.21
CA GLY A 178 11.10 -9.12 -11.85
C GLY A 178 10.29 -10.03 -10.93
N LEU A 179 9.83 -9.53 -9.77
CA LEU A 179 9.03 -10.33 -8.83
C LEU A 179 7.56 -10.39 -9.23
N LEU A 180 7.08 -9.36 -9.95
CA LEU A 180 5.70 -9.20 -10.36
C LEU A 180 5.58 -8.97 -11.87
N GLN A 181 4.44 -9.37 -12.43
CA GLN A 181 4.04 -9.01 -13.78
C GLN A 181 2.58 -8.53 -13.82
N PRO A 182 2.25 -7.57 -14.70
CA PRO A 182 0.87 -7.20 -14.93
C PRO A 182 0.14 -8.37 -15.60
N VAL A 183 -0.98 -8.78 -15.02
CA VAL A 183 -1.87 -9.76 -15.61
C VAL A 183 -2.68 -9.05 -16.67
N ARG A 184 -2.40 -9.31 -17.95
CA ARG A 184 -3.31 -8.89 -19.01
C ARG A 184 -4.66 -9.54 -18.71
N SER A 185 -5.73 -8.75 -18.71
CA SER A 185 -7.12 -9.22 -18.63
C SER A 185 -7.46 -10.05 -19.88
N ARG A 186 -6.83 -11.21 -20.06
CA ARG A 186 -7.17 -12.15 -21.11
C ARG A 186 -8.38 -12.92 -20.60
N ALA A 187 -9.54 -12.31 -20.77
CA ALA A 187 -10.85 -12.83 -20.41
C ALA A 187 -10.93 -13.31 -18.96
N ARG A 188 -11.74 -12.61 -18.15
CA ARG A 188 -12.57 -13.33 -17.19
C ARG A 188 -13.20 -14.47 -18.01
N ARG A 189 -12.69 -15.70 -17.89
CA ARG A 189 -13.38 -16.88 -18.39
C ARG A 189 -14.73 -16.81 -17.70
N SER A 190 -15.72 -16.28 -18.40
CA SER A 190 -17.10 -16.58 -18.14
C SER A 190 -17.15 -18.10 -18.18
N GLY A 191 -17.08 -18.72 -17.01
CA GLY A 191 -17.62 -20.05 -16.80
C GLY A 191 -19.12 -19.95 -17.06
N SER A 192 -19.49 -19.83 -18.33
CA SER A 192 -20.83 -20.16 -18.77
C SER A 192 -20.82 -21.68 -18.97
N PRO A 193 -21.62 -22.45 -18.21
CA PRO A 193 -21.75 -23.89 -18.42
C PRO A 193 -22.38 -24.24 -19.78
N ALA A 194 -22.69 -23.24 -20.63
CA ALA A 194 -23.33 -23.43 -21.92
C ALA A 194 -22.40 -23.97 -23.04
N ALA A 195 -21.08 -23.98 -22.88
CA ALA A 195 -20.17 -24.44 -23.94
C ALA A 195 -20.06 -25.97 -24.06
N THR A 196 -20.51 -26.72 -23.05
CA THR A 196 -20.48 -28.20 -23.05
C THR A 196 -21.75 -28.81 -23.68
N ALA A 197 -22.88 -28.09 -23.64
CA ALA A 197 -24.13 -28.54 -24.26
C ALA A 197 -24.12 -28.43 -25.80
N SER A 198 -23.42 -27.44 -26.35
CA SER A 198 -23.33 -27.26 -27.82
C SER A 198 -22.45 -28.30 -28.52
N ARG A 199 -21.62 -29.05 -27.79
CA ARG A 199 -20.83 -30.16 -28.38
C ARG A 199 -21.57 -31.50 -28.40
N LEU A 200 -22.62 -31.66 -27.59
CA LEU A 200 -23.45 -32.87 -27.60
C LEU A 200 -24.65 -32.77 -28.57
N LEU A 201 -25.13 -31.56 -28.89
CA LEU A 201 -26.21 -31.36 -29.87
C LEU A 201 -25.73 -31.33 -31.34
N GLY A 202 -24.43 -31.12 -31.58
CA GLY A 202 -23.85 -31.24 -32.94
C GLY A 202 -23.59 -32.68 -33.40
N ALA A 203 -23.59 -33.65 -32.47
CA ALA A 203 -23.38 -35.06 -32.77
C ALA A 203 -24.69 -35.81 -33.07
N LEU A 204 -25.85 -35.31 -32.62
CA LEU A 204 -27.15 -35.95 -32.85
C LEU A 204 -27.86 -35.49 -34.14
N ARG A 205 -27.43 -34.38 -34.77
CA ARG A 205 -28.02 -33.89 -36.02
C ARG A 205 -27.48 -34.57 -37.29
N ARG A 206 -26.41 -35.37 -37.19
CA ARG A 206 -25.82 -36.14 -38.30
C ARG A 206 -26.34 -37.57 -38.42
N HIS A 207 -27.21 -38.02 -37.53
CA HIS A 207 -27.72 -39.40 -37.55
C HIS A 207 -29.19 -39.54 -37.96
N PHE A 208 -29.93 -38.45 -38.17
CA PHE A 208 -31.37 -38.50 -38.49
C PHE A 208 -31.79 -37.96 -39.87
N PHE A 209 -30.94 -37.23 -40.60
CA PHE A 209 -31.28 -36.73 -41.93
C PHE A 209 -30.06 -36.76 -42.85
N GLY A 210 -30.01 -37.75 -43.75
CA GLY A 210 -28.95 -37.86 -44.76
C GLY A 210 -28.90 -39.20 -45.46
N GLY A 211 -30.06 -39.77 -45.79
CA GLY A 211 -30.18 -40.92 -46.67
C GLY A 211 -31.17 -40.60 -47.80
N GLU A 212 -30.83 -41.11 -48.99
CA GLU A 212 -31.58 -41.09 -50.27
C GLU A 212 -31.31 -39.87 -51.16
N ARG A 213 -30.34 -39.98 -52.08
CA ARG A 213 -30.35 -40.70 -53.39
C ARG A 213 -31.19 -39.94 -54.43
N ALA A 214 -30.53 -39.60 -55.54
CA ALA A 214 -30.88 -40.06 -56.90
C ALA A 214 -30.82 -38.97 -57.99
N TRP A 215 -29.81 -39.11 -58.85
CA TRP A 215 -29.86 -39.12 -60.33
C TRP A 215 -30.21 -37.88 -61.18
N ASN A 216 -29.39 -37.76 -62.24
CA ASN A 216 -29.60 -37.16 -63.58
C ASN A 216 -29.51 -35.62 -63.68
N GLN A 217 -28.74 -35.01 -64.60
CA GLN A 217 -28.05 -35.46 -65.83
C GLN A 217 -26.66 -34.82 -65.92
#